data_AF-A0A9Q1CWY3-F1
#
_entry.id   AF-A0A9Q1CWY3-F1
#
_cell.length_a   1.000
_cell.length_b   1.000
_cell.length_c   1.000
_cell.angle_alpha   90.00
_cell.angle_beta   90.00
_cell.angle_gamma   90.00
#
_symmetry.space_group_name_H-M   'P 1'
#
loop_
_entity.id
_entity.type
_entity.pdbx_description
1 polymer ?
#
loop_
_entity_poly.entity_id
_entity_poly.type
_entity_poly.pdbx_seq_one_letter_code
_entity_poly.pdbx_strand_id
1 'polypeptide(L)'
;MGVERIGKAKDTLLAMIPEEHVPSQLAVSRLVQALADRGDLQGVLEVQGVVTELGASLNLSRMLFINNIALAHIMSGNVDAAVEGLEAQFSDPDGPVVSSIGYLYRQLLQNNKQDAIDKLTVMAERLANESSIYRAAVDLFLEYVHLERKEDARLLLQRCAGIAEQKSVLGSYMVRMARSSQARSIETLQELIPDFTEKEIYYSYLVKCYKGDLPGMKAMRQQMQEEGVVADPLTLHVMAGVYKTAGEAVPFEEPTEASVEEEIQRRRGKPLLVAPATEA
;
A
#
# COMPACT_ATOMS: atom_id res chain seq x y z
N MET A 1 13.45 27.99 9.85
CA MET A 1 13.16 27.25 11.10
C MET A 1 13.21 25.72 10.98
N GLY A 2 12.96 25.11 9.81
CA GLY A 2 13.02 23.64 9.67
C GLY A 2 14.43 23.03 9.58
N VAL A 3 15.40 23.73 8.97
CA VAL A 3 16.75 23.20 8.69
C VAL A 3 17.49 22.81 9.97
N GLU A 4 17.58 23.75 10.89
CA GLU A 4 18.27 23.57 12.18
C GLU A 4 17.69 22.46 13.06
N ARG A 5 16.38 22.20 12.97
CA ARG A 5 15.71 21.15 13.76
C ARG A 5 16.05 19.74 13.26
N ILE A 6 16.21 19.54 11.95
CA ILE A 6 16.57 18.22 11.40
C ILE A 6 18.04 17.92 11.65
N GLY A 7 18.93 18.92 11.50
CA GLY A 7 20.34 18.76 11.86
C GLY A 7 20.48 18.30 13.31
N LYS A 8 19.83 19.02 14.25
CA LYS A 8 19.81 18.64 15.67
C LYS A 8 19.22 17.25 15.92
N ALA A 9 18.17 16.85 15.20
CA ALA A 9 17.57 15.52 15.34
C ALA A 9 18.53 14.41 14.86
N LYS A 10 19.27 14.66 13.77
CA LYS A 10 20.33 13.77 13.30
C LYS A 10 21.44 13.66 14.33
N ASP A 11 21.97 14.79 14.80
CA ASP A 11 23.05 14.82 15.79
C ASP A 11 22.64 14.10 17.09
N THR A 12 21.38 14.25 17.51
CA THR A 12 20.83 13.54 18.67
C THR A 12 20.83 12.03 18.45
N LEU A 13 20.39 11.56 17.27
CA LEU A 13 20.39 10.13 16.96
C LEU A 13 21.82 9.55 16.91
N LEU A 14 22.77 10.31 16.35
CA LEU A 14 24.18 9.90 16.33
C LEU A 14 24.77 9.80 17.74
N ALA A 15 24.39 10.71 18.64
CA ALA A 15 24.83 10.70 20.02
C ALA A 15 24.29 9.51 20.84
N MET A 16 23.21 8.85 20.41
CA MET A 16 22.64 7.69 21.10
C MET A 16 23.51 6.43 21.00
N ILE A 17 24.34 6.31 19.95
CA ILE A 17 25.19 5.13 19.70
C ILE A 17 26.22 4.92 20.82
N PRO A 18 27.09 5.90 21.16
CA PRO A 18 28.06 5.72 22.25
C PRO A 18 27.40 5.55 23.63
N GLU A 19 26.13 5.92 23.77
CA GLU A 19 25.34 5.75 25.00
C GLU A 19 24.57 4.41 25.05
N GLU A 20 24.75 3.53 24.05
CA GLU A 20 24.04 2.25 23.92
C GLU A 20 22.50 2.38 23.92
N HIS A 21 21.99 3.56 23.55
CA HIS A 21 20.57 3.83 23.46
C HIS A 21 20.03 3.42 22.08
N VAL A 22 18.96 2.61 22.05
CA VAL A 22 18.30 2.21 20.80
C VAL A 22 17.18 3.20 20.43
N PRO A 23 17.27 3.93 19.31
CA PRO A 23 16.21 4.82 18.88
C PRO A 23 14.95 4.05 18.47
N SER A 24 13.77 4.64 18.65
CA SER A 24 12.52 4.03 18.18
C SER A 24 12.47 4.00 16.64
N GLN A 25 11.89 2.92 16.08
CA GLN A 25 11.68 2.79 14.63
C GLN A 25 10.98 4.01 14.00
N LEU A 26 9.99 4.58 14.72
CA LEU A 26 9.24 5.73 14.27
C LEU A 26 10.13 6.98 14.17
N ALA A 27 10.99 7.22 15.16
CA ALA A 27 11.91 8.36 15.16
C ALA A 27 12.90 8.27 13.98
N VAL A 28 13.49 7.09 13.77
CA VAL A 28 14.40 6.84 12.63
C VAL A 28 13.67 7.08 11.32
N SER A 29 12.47 6.50 11.15
CA SER A 29 11.69 6.63 9.92
C SER A 29 11.36 8.09 9.61
N ARG A 30 10.94 8.87 10.62
CA ARG A 30 10.62 10.29 10.45
C ARG A 30 11.84 11.13 10.10
N LEU A 31 12.99 10.84 10.71
CA LEU A 31 14.23 11.54 10.39
C LEU A 31 14.65 11.27 8.95
N VAL A 32 14.70 10.00 8.54
CA VAL A 32 15.08 9.59 7.18
C VAL A 32 14.17 10.23 6.13
N GLN A 33 12.85 10.20 6.35
CA GLN A 33 11.88 10.83 5.46
C GLN A 33 12.12 12.34 5.35
N ALA A 34 12.33 13.02 6.47
CA ALA A 34 12.48 14.47 6.48
C ALA A 34 13.84 14.94 5.91
N LEU A 35 14.88 14.11 5.97
CA LEU A 35 16.15 14.32 5.25
C LEU A 35 15.95 14.15 3.74
N ALA A 36 15.28 13.07 3.32
CA ALA A 36 15.01 12.78 1.92
C ALA A 36 14.13 13.84 1.23
N ASP A 37 13.10 14.35 1.92
CA ASP A 37 12.24 15.43 1.43
C ASP A 37 13.01 16.72 1.12
N ARG A 38 14.23 16.87 1.66
CA ARG A 38 15.12 18.02 1.41
C ARG A 38 16.22 17.75 0.40
N GLY A 39 16.29 16.53 -0.13
CA GLY A 39 17.38 16.10 -0.97
C GLY A 39 18.70 15.89 -0.21
N ASP A 40 18.67 15.72 1.12
CA ASP A 40 19.87 15.45 1.92
C ASP A 40 20.23 13.96 1.86
N LEU A 41 20.77 13.55 0.71
CA LEU A 41 21.20 12.16 0.48
C LEU A 41 22.26 11.72 1.48
N GLN A 42 23.22 12.59 1.78
CA GLN A 42 24.32 12.28 2.70
C GLN A 42 23.79 12.00 4.11
N GLY A 43 22.86 12.82 4.61
CA GLY A 43 22.21 12.58 5.89
C GLY A 43 21.42 11.26 5.91
N VAL A 44 20.74 10.88 4.83
CA VAL A 44 20.03 9.59 4.75
C VAL A 44 21.01 8.41 4.85
N LEU A 45 22.13 8.46 4.12
CA LEU A 45 23.16 7.42 4.13
C LEU A 45 23.87 7.31 5.48
N GLU A 46 24.13 8.44 6.16
CA GLU A 46 24.67 8.45 7.52
C GLU A 46 23.75 7.72 8.51
N VAL A 47 22.45 8.04 8.49
CA VAL A 47 21.47 7.35 9.36
C VAL A 47 21.36 5.87 8.99
N GLN A 48 21.47 5.51 7.72
CA GLN A 48 21.49 4.12 7.27
C GLN A 48 22.68 3.34 7.83
N GLY A 49 23.88 3.91 7.78
CA GLY A 49 25.10 3.30 8.31
C GLY A 49 24.93 2.97 9.80
N VAL A 50 24.47 3.95 10.58
CA VAL A 50 24.20 3.79 12.01
C VAL A 50 23.18 2.70 12.32
N VAL A 51 22.06 2.70 11.60
CA VAL A 51 21.01 1.68 11.80
C VAL A 51 21.53 0.28 11.42
N THR A 52 22.42 0.19 10.44
CA THR A 52 23.04 -1.07 10.03
C THR A 52 24.00 -1.59 11.12
N GLU A 53 24.76 -0.70 11.77
CA GLU A 53 25.62 -1.04 12.92
C GLU A 53 24.82 -1.55 14.13
N LEU A 54 23.64 -0.96 14.38
CA LEU A 54 22.72 -1.42 15.42
C LEU A 54 22.08 -2.79 15.10
N GLY A 55 22.18 -3.25 13.85
CA GLY A 55 21.78 -4.58 13.40
C GLY A 55 20.28 -4.89 13.58
N ALA A 56 19.98 -6.15 13.88
CA ALA A 56 18.62 -6.68 14.00
C ALA A 56 17.77 -6.05 15.13
N SER A 57 18.37 -5.27 16.02
CA SER A 57 17.69 -4.64 17.18
C SER A 57 16.55 -3.71 16.76
N LEU A 58 16.67 -3.04 15.61
CA LEU A 58 15.70 -2.07 15.14
C LEU A 58 14.62 -2.65 14.22
N ASN A 59 14.81 -3.83 13.63
CA ASN A 59 13.86 -4.48 12.70
C ASN A 59 13.17 -3.50 11.72
N LEU A 60 13.96 -2.65 11.06
CA LEU A 60 13.46 -1.71 10.05
C LEU A 60 13.46 -2.34 8.66
N SER A 61 12.40 -2.09 7.90
CA SER A 61 12.36 -2.53 6.50
C SER A 61 13.45 -1.83 5.69
N ARG A 62 14.20 -2.59 4.87
CA ARG A 62 15.14 -2.05 3.87
C ARG A 62 14.48 -1.05 2.91
N MET A 63 13.18 -1.20 2.66
CA MET A 63 12.42 -0.27 1.82
C MET A 63 12.39 1.15 2.39
N LEU A 64 12.57 1.35 3.70
CA LEU A 64 12.70 2.69 4.27
C LEU A 64 13.86 3.43 3.59
N PHE A 65 15.03 2.81 3.49
CA PHE A 65 16.21 3.47 2.90
C PHE A 65 16.16 3.49 1.38
N ILE A 66 15.76 2.40 0.71
CA ILE A 66 15.67 2.38 -0.76
C ILE A 66 14.74 3.50 -1.27
N ASN A 67 13.54 3.64 -0.69
CA ASN A 67 12.61 4.68 -1.10
C ASN A 67 13.16 6.09 -0.82
N ASN A 68 13.78 6.31 0.34
CA ASN A 68 14.21 7.64 0.76
C ASN A 68 15.54 8.08 0.13
N ILE A 69 16.41 7.15 -0.27
CA ILE A 69 17.59 7.45 -1.09
C ILE A 69 17.14 7.93 -2.48
N ALA A 70 16.23 7.20 -3.13
CA ALA A 70 15.68 7.60 -4.42
C ALA A 70 14.95 8.96 -4.32
N LEU A 71 14.16 9.16 -3.25
CA LEU A 71 13.51 10.44 -2.99
C LEU A 71 14.52 11.58 -2.80
N ALA A 72 15.60 11.36 -2.05
CA ALA A 72 16.65 12.36 -1.85
C ALA A 72 17.32 12.76 -3.16
N HIS A 73 17.67 11.79 -4.01
CA HIS A 73 18.19 12.07 -5.37
C HIS A 73 17.20 12.92 -6.19
N ILE A 74 15.92 12.58 -6.18
CA ILE A 74 14.91 13.34 -6.94
C ILE A 74 14.73 14.74 -6.36
N MET A 75 14.68 14.90 -5.04
CA MET A 75 14.55 16.20 -4.39
C MET A 75 15.79 17.08 -4.58
N SER A 76 16.96 16.49 -4.79
CA SER A 76 18.18 17.22 -5.16
C SER A 76 18.31 17.51 -6.67
N GLY A 77 17.32 17.15 -7.48
CA GLY A 77 17.32 17.34 -8.94
C GLY A 77 18.02 16.25 -9.76
N ASN A 78 18.52 15.19 -9.12
CA ASN A 78 19.24 14.08 -9.76
C ASN A 78 18.30 12.90 -10.04
N VAL A 79 17.27 13.13 -10.87
CA VAL A 79 16.25 12.12 -11.16
C VAL A 79 16.84 10.87 -11.82
N ASP A 80 17.80 11.03 -12.73
CA ASP A 80 18.41 9.92 -13.47
C ASP A 80 19.13 8.95 -12.52
N ALA A 81 19.88 9.47 -11.55
CA ALA A 81 20.54 8.66 -10.53
C ALA A 81 19.53 7.86 -9.68
N ALA A 82 18.35 8.42 -9.39
CA ALA A 82 17.30 7.71 -8.67
C ALA A 82 16.73 6.54 -9.51
N VAL A 83 16.51 6.77 -10.80
CA VAL A 83 16.00 5.76 -11.74
C VAL A 83 17.01 4.62 -11.90
N GLU A 84 18.27 4.95 -12.20
CA GLU A 84 19.35 3.96 -12.33
C GLU A 84 19.53 3.13 -11.05
N GLY A 85 19.52 3.79 -9.88
CA GLY A 85 19.64 3.12 -8.59
C GLY A 85 18.48 2.17 -8.32
N LEU A 86 17.24 2.57 -8.59
CA LEU A 86 16.07 1.70 -8.41
C LEU A 86 16.06 0.54 -9.39
N GLU A 87 16.36 0.81 -10.66
CA GLU A 87 16.40 -0.24 -11.69
C GLU A 87 17.44 -1.30 -11.36
N ALA A 88 18.63 -0.89 -10.91
CA ALA A 88 19.65 -1.82 -10.44
C ALA A 88 19.13 -2.71 -9.29
N GLN A 89 18.38 -2.15 -8.34
CA GLN A 89 17.79 -2.93 -7.24
C GLN A 89 16.72 -3.92 -7.72
N PHE A 90 15.89 -3.54 -8.70
CA PHE A 90 14.88 -4.45 -9.26
C PHE A 90 15.48 -5.54 -10.14
N SER A 91 16.59 -5.24 -10.81
CA SER A 91 17.21 -6.13 -11.81
C SER A 91 18.27 -7.05 -11.23
N ASP A 92 18.59 -6.93 -9.94
CA ASP A 92 19.58 -7.76 -9.25
C ASP A 92 18.97 -9.14 -8.90
N PRO A 93 19.40 -10.24 -9.55
CA PRO A 93 18.85 -11.57 -9.29
C PRO A 93 19.35 -12.18 -7.99
N ASP A 94 20.53 -11.77 -7.52
CA ASP A 94 21.16 -12.23 -6.27
C ASP A 94 20.86 -11.28 -5.11
N GLY A 95 20.25 -10.14 -5.42
CA GLY A 95 19.86 -9.11 -4.49
C GLY A 95 18.63 -9.46 -3.66
N PRO A 96 18.36 -8.67 -2.61
CA PRO A 96 17.12 -8.76 -1.87
C PRO A 96 15.90 -8.47 -2.75
N VAL A 97 14.79 -9.15 -2.47
CA VAL A 97 13.52 -8.84 -3.12
C VAL A 97 13.06 -7.42 -2.72
N VAL A 98 12.96 -6.52 -3.71
CA VAL A 98 12.39 -5.19 -3.53
C VAL A 98 10.88 -5.31 -3.34
N SER A 99 10.40 -5.07 -2.12
CA SER A 99 9.01 -5.37 -1.77
C SER A 99 8.02 -4.28 -2.12
N SER A 100 8.38 -2.99 -2.09
CA SER A 100 7.51 -1.90 -2.58
C SER A 100 8.19 -0.53 -2.65
N ILE A 101 7.97 0.20 -3.75
CA ILE A 101 8.33 1.62 -3.89
C ILE A 101 7.12 2.57 -3.84
N GLY A 102 5.98 2.10 -3.32
CA GLY A 102 4.75 2.90 -3.26
C GLY A 102 4.87 4.17 -2.40
N TYR A 103 5.72 4.17 -1.36
CA TYR A 103 6.01 5.39 -0.59
C TYR A 103 6.61 6.48 -1.48
N LEU A 104 7.60 6.14 -2.31
CA LEU A 104 8.23 7.09 -3.22
C LEU A 104 7.19 7.67 -4.19
N TYR A 105 6.41 6.82 -4.87
CA TYR A 105 5.38 7.29 -5.80
C TYR A 105 4.38 8.22 -5.14
N ARG A 106 3.91 7.88 -3.94
CA ARG A 106 3.01 8.73 -3.15
C ARG A 106 3.61 10.11 -2.91
N GLN A 107 4.88 10.18 -2.48
CA GLN A 107 5.56 11.46 -2.27
C GLN A 107 5.67 12.27 -3.57
N LEU A 108 6.04 11.64 -4.68
CA LEU A 108 6.18 12.34 -5.96
C LEU A 108 4.84 12.86 -6.49
N LEU A 109 3.77 12.07 -6.37
CA LEU A 109 2.42 12.43 -6.78
C LEU A 109 1.88 13.59 -5.94
N GLN A 110 2.05 13.54 -4.61
CA GLN A 110 1.60 14.60 -3.70
C GLN A 110 2.39 15.91 -3.88
N ASN A 111 3.66 15.83 -4.26
CA ASN A 111 4.51 17.00 -4.51
C ASN A 111 4.57 17.43 -5.99
N ASN A 112 3.68 16.90 -6.84
CA ASN A 112 3.57 17.22 -8.27
C ASN A 112 4.91 17.13 -9.04
N LYS A 113 5.71 16.08 -8.78
CA LYS A 113 7.03 15.87 -9.39
C LYS A 113 6.91 15.14 -10.73
N GLN A 114 6.25 15.76 -11.70
CA GLN A 114 5.84 15.10 -12.95
C GLN A 114 7.01 14.50 -13.75
N ASP A 115 8.13 15.22 -13.90
CA ASP A 115 9.32 14.70 -14.62
C ASP A 115 9.85 13.39 -14.00
N ALA A 116 9.91 13.33 -12.66
CA ALA A 116 10.32 12.11 -11.97
C ALA A 116 9.29 10.99 -12.09
N ILE A 117 7.99 11.32 -12.06
CA ILE A 117 6.92 10.34 -12.28
C ILE A 117 7.03 9.76 -13.70
N ASP A 118 7.23 10.59 -14.71
CA ASP A 118 7.32 10.16 -16.11
C ASP A 118 8.52 9.20 -16.30
N LYS A 119 9.70 9.57 -15.80
CA LYS A 119 10.90 8.71 -15.91
C LYS A 119 10.76 7.39 -15.14
N LEU A 120 10.21 7.42 -13.92
CA LEU A 120 9.94 6.20 -13.16
C LEU A 120 8.82 5.34 -13.77
N THR A 121 7.88 5.96 -14.48
CA THR A 121 6.84 5.25 -15.23
C THR A 121 7.49 4.51 -16.40
N VAL A 122 8.36 5.16 -17.17
CA VAL A 122 9.12 4.50 -18.26
C VAL A 122 9.95 3.33 -17.73
N MET A 123 10.64 3.52 -16.61
CA MET A 123 11.39 2.42 -15.95
C MET A 123 10.46 1.26 -15.55
N ALA A 124 9.34 1.55 -14.90
CA ALA A 124 8.38 0.53 -14.46
C ALA A 124 7.76 -0.24 -15.63
N GLU A 125 7.44 0.46 -16.73
CA GLU A 125 6.91 -0.15 -17.95
C GLU A 125 7.94 -1.05 -18.62
N ARG A 126 9.20 -0.61 -18.71
CA ARG A 126 10.31 -1.41 -19.23
C ARG A 126 10.48 -2.69 -18.40
N LEU A 127 10.61 -2.56 -17.08
CA LEU A 127 10.75 -3.70 -16.16
C LEU A 127 9.59 -4.70 -16.32
N ALA A 128 8.36 -4.22 -16.44
CA ALA A 128 7.19 -5.06 -16.63
C ALA A 128 7.18 -5.78 -17.98
N ASN A 129 7.40 -5.04 -19.07
CA ASN A 129 7.19 -5.54 -20.43
C ASN A 129 8.38 -6.34 -20.96
N GLU A 130 9.61 -5.99 -20.58
CA GLU A 130 10.82 -6.66 -21.07
C GLU A 130 11.34 -7.73 -20.09
N SER A 131 11.12 -7.54 -18.79
CA SER A 131 11.68 -8.43 -17.76
C SER A 131 10.62 -9.15 -16.92
N SER A 132 9.33 -8.90 -17.15
CA SER A 132 8.23 -9.45 -16.34
C SER A 132 8.32 -9.11 -14.84
N ILE A 133 8.95 -7.97 -14.52
CA ILE A 133 9.07 -7.44 -13.15
C ILE A 133 8.01 -6.36 -12.95
N TYR A 134 6.87 -6.74 -12.37
CA TYR A 134 5.69 -5.88 -12.28
C TYR A 134 5.62 -5.00 -11.02
N ARG A 135 6.50 -5.20 -10.04
CA ARG A 135 6.36 -4.59 -8.71
C ARG A 135 6.25 -3.06 -8.76
N ALA A 136 7.15 -2.41 -9.50
CA ALA A 136 7.15 -0.96 -9.66
C ALA A 136 5.85 -0.45 -10.32
N ALA A 137 5.41 -1.13 -11.40
CA ALA A 137 4.20 -0.75 -12.13
C ALA A 137 2.93 -0.94 -11.28
N VAL A 138 2.84 -2.03 -10.51
CA VAL A 138 1.73 -2.27 -9.57
C VAL A 138 1.71 -1.24 -8.45
N ASP A 139 2.86 -0.89 -7.88
CA ASP A 139 2.94 0.15 -6.85
C ASP A 139 2.41 1.49 -7.36
N LEU A 140 2.84 1.92 -8.56
CA LEU A 140 2.35 3.14 -9.18
C LEU A 140 0.83 3.09 -9.45
N PHE A 141 0.35 1.98 -10.03
CA PHE A 141 -1.07 1.77 -10.28
C PHE A 141 -1.91 1.91 -9.00
N LEU A 142 -1.48 1.27 -7.91
CA LEU A 142 -2.19 1.31 -6.63
C LEU A 142 -2.16 2.69 -5.98
N GLU A 143 -1.10 3.49 -6.20
CA GLU A 143 -1.08 4.89 -5.76
C GLU A 143 -2.02 5.77 -6.61
N TYR A 144 -2.13 5.55 -7.93
CA TYR A 144 -3.15 6.23 -8.74
C TYR A 144 -4.58 5.89 -8.29
N VAL A 145 -4.86 4.61 -8.00
CA VAL A 145 -6.15 4.17 -7.44
C VAL A 145 -6.42 4.85 -6.09
N HIS A 146 -5.42 4.89 -5.22
CA HIS A 146 -5.55 5.50 -3.89
C HIS A 146 -5.81 7.01 -3.93
N LEU A 147 -5.22 7.70 -4.90
CA LEU A 147 -5.38 9.15 -5.11
C LEU A 147 -6.54 9.51 -6.06
N GLU A 148 -7.40 8.54 -6.40
CA GLU A 148 -8.55 8.70 -7.31
C GLU A 148 -8.16 9.24 -8.71
N ARG A 149 -6.91 8.98 -9.15
CA ARG A 149 -6.41 9.31 -10.49
C ARG A 149 -6.76 8.18 -11.47
N LYS A 150 -8.06 7.96 -11.67
CA LYS A 150 -8.61 6.80 -12.40
C LYS A 150 -8.14 6.72 -13.86
N GLU A 151 -8.06 7.85 -14.54
CA GLU A 151 -7.61 7.91 -15.95
C GLU A 151 -6.14 7.51 -16.08
N ASP A 152 -5.27 7.99 -15.18
CA ASP A 152 -3.86 7.62 -15.17
C ASP A 152 -3.67 6.13 -14.86
N ALA A 153 -4.43 5.61 -13.89
CA ALA A 153 -4.44 4.18 -13.57
C ALA A 153 -4.88 3.33 -14.77
N ARG A 154 -5.93 3.75 -15.49
CA ARG A 154 -6.41 3.08 -16.71
C ARG A 154 -5.37 3.11 -17.83
N LEU A 155 -4.72 4.25 -18.05
CA LEU A 155 -3.68 4.38 -19.07
C LEU A 155 -2.48 3.48 -18.75
N LEU A 156 -2.08 3.39 -17.48
CA LEU A 156 -1.01 2.48 -17.07
C LEU A 156 -1.39 1.01 -17.28
N LEU A 157 -2.62 0.61 -16.93
CA LEU A 157 -3.11 -0.75 -17.20
C LEU A 157 -3.08 -1.11 -18.69
N GLN A 158 -3.40 -0.16 -19.58
CA GLN A 158 -3.34 -0.39 -21.04
C GLN A 158 -1.91 -0.65 -21.53
N ARG A 159 -0.91 0.00 -20.93
CA ARG A 159 0.51 -0.17 -21.30
C ARG A 159 1.19 -1.35 -20.58
N CYS A 160 0.65 -1.75 -19.43
CA CYS A 160 1.13 -2.85 -18.60
C CYS A 160 -0.01 -3.76 -18.15
N ALA A 161 -0.59 -4.51 -19.09
CA ALA A 161 -1.74 -5.40 -18.81
C ALA A 161 -1.44 -6.45 -17.72
N GLY A 162 -0.18 -6.88 -17.59
CA GLY A 162 0.24 -7.85 -16.56
C GLY A 162 0.07 -7.39 -15.11
N ILE A 163 -0.21 -6.11 -14.86
CA ILE A 163 -0.62 -5.60 -13.53
C ILE A 163 -1.90 -6.31 -13.05
N ALA A 164 -2.85 -6.58 -13.95
CA ALA A 164 -4.12 -7.21 -13.59
C ALA A 164 -3.95 -8.65 -13.09
N GLU A 165 -2.86 -9.31 -13.48
CA GLU A 165 -2.55 -10.68 -13.05
C GLU A 165 -1.90 -10.75 -11.67
N GLN A 166 -1.54 -9.61 -11.06
CA GLN A 166 -0.87 -9.54 -9.76
C GLN A 166 -1.86 -9.68 -8.58
N LYS A 167 -2.73 -10.71 -8.64
CA LYS A 167 -3.90 -10.90 -7.76
C LYS A 167 -3.56 -10.92 -6.27
N SER A 168 -2.41 -11.47 -5.87
CA SER A 168 -1.97 -11.48 -4.46
C SER A 168 -1.68 -10.07 -3.93
N VAL A 169 -1.04 -9.22 -4.74
CA VAL A 169 -0.72 -7.84 -4.39
C VAL A 169 -1.99 -6.99 -4.37
N LEU A 170 -2.87 -7.14 -5.38
CA LEU A 170 -4.16 -6.46 -5.44
C LEU A 170 -5.07 -6.86 -4.26
N GLY A 171 -5.12 -8.15 -3.92
CA GLY A 171 -5.84 -8.66 -2.76
C GLY A 171 -5.31 -8.09 -1.44
N SER A 172 -3.98 -8.04 -1.28
CA SER A 172 -3.34 -7.44 -0.10
C SER A 172 -3.65 -5.95 0.03
N TYR A 173 -3.71 -5.22 -1.09
CA TYR A 173 -4.14 -3.84 -1.12
C TYR A 173 -5.60 -3.68 -0.66
N MET A 174 -6.52 -4.49 -1.19
CA MET A 174 -7.93 -4.50 -0.79
C MET A 174 -8.09 -4.77 0.73
N VAL A 175 -7.38 -5.74 1.28
CA VAL A 175 -7.35 -6.02 2.73
C VAL A 175 -6.91 -4.78 3.51
N ARG A 176 -5.86 -4.10 3.05
CA ARG A 176 -5.31 -2.89 3.69
C ARG A 176 -6.31 -1.75 3.65
N MET A 177 -6.97 -1.49 2.51
CA MET A 177 -7.98 -0.44 2.36
C MET A 177 -9.22 -0.72 3.22
N ALA A 178 -9.62 -1.99 3.34
CA ALA A 178 -10.75 -2.36 4.18
C ALA A 178 -10.49 -2.12 5.68
N ARG A 179 -9.25 -2.32 6.14
CA ARG A 179 -8.85 -2.03 7.53
C ARG A 179 -8.87 -0.54 7.88
N SER A 180 -8.72 0.32 6.87
CA SER A 180 -8.73 1.78 7.02
C SER A 180 -10.03 2.44 6.52
N SER A 181 -11.08 1.64 6.28
CA SER A 181 -12.39 2.09 5.81
C SER A 181 -12.38 2.88 4.49
N GLN A 182 -11.45 2.58 3.59
CA GLN A 182 -11.33 3.24 2.29
C GLN A 182 -12.13 2.51 1.20
N ALA A 183 -13.46 2.61 1.26
CA ALA A 183 -14.36 1.98 0.28
C ALA A 183 -14.07 2.41 -1.17
N ARG A 184 -13.87 3.70 -1.41
CA ARG A 184 -13.62 4.28 -2.74
C ARG A 184 -12.42 3.68 -3.46
N SER A 185 -11.34 3.38 -2.74
CA SER A 185 -10.16 2.74 -3.33
C SER A 185 -10.43 1.31 -3.77
N ILE A 186 -11.28 0.57 -3.03
CA ILE A 186 -11.68 -0.81 -3.39
C ILE A 186 -12.63 -0.79 -4.58
N GLU A 187 -13.61 0.12 -4.59
CA GLU A 187 -14.54 0.32 -5.71
C GLU A 187 -13.79 0.71 -6.99
N THR A 188 -12.87 1.66 -6.92
CA THR A 188 -12.07 2.09 -8.07
C THR A 188 -11.22 0.94 -8.61
N LEU A 189 -10.62 0.12 -7.73
CA LEU A 189 -9.87 -1.06 -8.15
C LEU A 189 -10.77 -2.06 -8.90
N GLN A 190 -11.96 -2.34 -8.38
CA GLN A 190 -12.96 -3.22 -9.01
C GLN A 190 -13.46 -2.68 -10.35
N GLU A 191 -13.66 -1.36 -10.48
CA GLU A 191 -14.06 -0.73 -11.74
C GLU A 191 -12.96 -0.81 -12.82
N LEU A 192 -11.70 -0.72 -12.41
CA LEU A 192 -10.55 -0.76 -13.33
C LEU A 192 -10.20 -2.19 -13.75
N ILE A 193 -10.39 -3.17 -12.86
CA ILE A 193 -10.06 -4.58 -13.11
C ILE A 193 -11.22 -5.47 -12.63
N PRO A 194 -12.35 -5.57 -13.35
CA PRO A 194 -13.55 -6.25 -12.86
C PRO A 194 -13.36 -7.72 -12.43
N ASP A 195 -12.42 -8.44 -13.04
CA ASP A 195 -12.21 -9.87 -12.81
C ASP A 195 -11.05 -10.18 -11.83
N PHE A 196 -10.55 -9.18 -11.09
CA PHE A 196 -9.41 -9.39 -10.18
C PHE A 196 -9.75 -10.26 -8.96
N THR A 197 -11.03 -10.31 -8.57
CA THR A 197 -11.53 -11.09 -7.43
C THR A 197 -12.99 -11.49 -7.61
N GLU A 198 -13.42 -12.53 -6.91
CA GLU A 198 -14.83 -12.96 -6.86
C GLU A 198 -15.69 -11.87 -6.22
N LYS A 199 -16.92 -11.68 -6.72
CA LYS A 199 -17.83 -10.64 -6.23
C LYS A 199 -18.15 -10.82 -4.74
N GLU A 200 -18.30 -12.06 -4.29
CA GLU A 200 -18.50 -12.40 -2.89
C GLU A 200 -17.33 -11.91 -2.03
N ILE A 201 -16.09 -12.09 -2.49
CA ILE A 201 -14.89 -11.63 -1.80
C ILE A 201 -14.86 -10.10 -1.78
N TYR A 202 -15.11 -9.45 -2.92
CA TYR A 202 -15.18 -7.99 -3.05
C TYR A 202 -16.16 -7.37 -2.02
N TYR A 203 -17.42 -7.81 -2.01
CA TYR A 203 -18.43 -7.29 -1.08
C TYR A 203 -18.09 -7.60 0.38
N SER A 204 -17.44 -8.74 0.64
CA SER A 204 -17.03 -9.10 2.00
C SER A 204 -15.94 -8.20 2.60
N TYR A 205 -15.18 -7.49 1.76
CA TYR A 205 -14.26 -6.45 2.19
C TYR A 205 -14.93 -5.08 2.22
N LEU A 206 -15.79 -4.78 1.23
CA LEU A 206 -16.50 -3.52 1.17
C LEU A 206 -17.44 -3.31 2.37
N VAL A 207 -18.11 -4.37 2.85
CA VAL A 207 -18.95 -4.32 4.07
C VAL A 207 -18.18 -3.86 5.31
N LYS A 208 -16.86 -4.15 5.38
CA LYS A 208 -16.01 -3.71 6.50
C LYS A 208 -15.76 -2.20 6.46
N CYS A 209 -15.69 -1.61 5.27
CA CYS A 209 -15.52 -0.18 5.09
C CYS A 209 -16.75 0.60 5.58
N TYR A 210 -17.95 0.07 5.29
CA TYR A 210 -19.23 0.71 5.63
C TYR A 210 -19.70 0.45 7.05
N LYS A 211 -18.83 -0.09 7.94
CA LYS A 211 -19.17 -0.26 9.35
C LYS A 211 -19.40 1.13 9.99
N GLY A 212 -20.65 1.41 10.34
CA GLY A 212 -21.06 2.72 10.88
C GLY A 212 -21.52 3.72 9.83
N ASP A 213 -21.53 3.35 8.54
CA ASP A 213 -22.06 4.16 7.44
C ASP A 213 -23.31 3.47 6.86
N LEU A 214 -24.48 3.83 7.38
CA LEU A 214 -25.75 3.26 6.93
C LEU A 214 -26.09 3.59 5.47
N PRO A 215 -25.94 4.85 4.97
CA PRO A 215 -26.12 5.15 3.55
C PRO A 215 -25.25 4.29 2.64
N GLY A 216 -23.95 4.17 2.93
CA GLY A 216 -23.03 3.33 2.18
C GLY A 216 -23.44 1.86 2.21
N MET A 217 -23.84 1.36 3.38
CA MET A 217 -24.33 -0.02 3.55
C MET A 217 -25.59 -0.31 2.72
N LYS A 218 -26.54 0.64 2.67
CA LYS A 218 -27.77 0.53 1.86
C LYS A 218 -27.46 0.49 0.37
N ALA A 219 -26.60 1.40 -0.11
CA ALA A 219 -26.19 1.45 -1.51
C ALA A 219 -25.48 0.16 -1.93
N MET A 220 -24.55 -0.33 -1.11
CA MET A 220 -23.86 -1.60 -1.36
C MET A 220 -24.84 -2.78 -1.42
N ARG A 221 -25.80 -2.88 -0.49
CA ARG A 221 -26.79 -3.97 -0.49
C ARG A 221 -27.66 -3.93 -1.74
N GLN A 222 -28.11 -2.75 -2.17
CA GLN A 222 -28.86 -2.60 -3.41
C GLN A 222 -28.03 -3.08 -4.61
N GLN A 223 -26.76 -2.68 -4.69
CA GLN A 223 -25.87 -3.12 -5.76
C GLN A 223 -25.67 -4.64 -5.77
N MET A 224 -25.52 -5.29 -4.61
CA MET A 224 -25.46 -6.74 -4.51
C MET A 224 -26.71 -7.41 -5.08
N GLN A 225 -27.90 -6.86 -4.81
CA GLN A 225 -29.16 -7.39 -5.34
C GLN A 225 -29.27 -7.23 -6.86
N GLU A 226 -28.87 -6.07 -7.39
CA GLU A 226 -28.83 -5.78 -8.82
C GLU A 226 -27.83 -6.71 -9.56
N GLU A 227 -26.70 -7.00 -8.94
CA GLU A 227 -25.68 -7.93 -9.47
C GLU A 227 -25.98 -9.41 -9.20
N GLY A 228 -27.06 -9.73 -8.46
CA GLY A 228 -27.45 -11.10 -8.12
C GLY A 228 -26.53 -11.80 -7.11
N VAL A 229 -25.75 -11.05 -6.33
CA VAL A 229 -24.80 -11.59 -5.34
C VAL A 229 -25.51 -11.85 -4.03
N VAL A 230 -25.44 -13.10 -3.56
CA VAL A 230 -26.01 -13.51 -2.27
C VAL A 230 -25.03 -13.17 -1.16
N ALA A 231 -25.46 -12.36 -0.19
CA ALA A 231 -24.67 -12.05 0.99
C ALA A 231 -24.52 -13.28 1.90
N ASP A 232 -23.29 -13.60 2.28
CA ASP A 232 -22.99 -14.66 3.23
C ASP A 232 -23.41 -14.27 4.68
N PRO A 233 -23.52 -15.25 5.60
CA PRO A 233 -23.95 -14.99 6.97
C PRO A 233 -23.12 -13.92 7.70
N LEU A 234 -21.80 -13.87 7.50
CA LEU A 234 -20.97 -12.87 8.17
C LEU A 234 -21.25 -11.46 7.63
N THR A 235 -21.42 -11.31 6.32
CA THR A 235 -21.78 -10.05 5.68
C THR A 235 -23.15 -9.56 6.17
N LEU A 236 -24.17 -10.44 6.20
CA LEU A 236 -25.51 -10.12 6.71
C LEU A 236 -25.50 -9.71 8.19
N HIS A 237 -24.70 -10.40 9.01
CA HIS A 237 -24.55 -10.06 10.42
C HIS A 237 -23.98 -8.65 10.62
N VAL A 238 -22.93 -8.29 9.87
CA VAL A 238 -22.35 -6.94 9.92
C VAL A 238 -23.36 -5.89 9.45
N MET A 239 -24.06 -6.15 8.34
CA MET A 239 -25.12 -5.26 7.85
C MET A 239 -26.19 -5.02 8.92
N ALA A 240 -26.74 -6.08 9.53
CA ALA A 240 -27.77 -5.99 10.55
C ALA A 240 -27.32 -5.12 11.74
N GLY A 241 -26.06 -5.26 12.16
CA GLY A 241 -25.47 -4.41 13.19
C GLY A 241 -25.48 -2.92 12.82
N VAL A 242 -25.22 -2.57 11.56
CA VAL A 242 -25.24 -1.17 11.09
C VAL A 242 -26.67 -0.60 11.10
N TYR A 243 -27.67 -1.35 10.61
CA TYR A 243 -29.09 -0.93 10.68
C TYR A 243 -29.54 -0.70 12.13
N LYS A 244 -29.27 -1.66 13.01
CA LYS A 244 -29.63 -1.58 14.44
C LYS A 244 -28.98 -0.39 15.14
N THR A 245 -27.70 -0.16 14.89
CA THR A 245 -26.98 0.99 15.47
C THR A 245 -27.57 2.32 15.03
N ALA A 246 -28.09 2.39 13.80
CA ALA A 246 -28.77 3.56 13.27
C ALA A 246 -30.25 3.67 13.68
N GLY A 247 -30.78 2.71 14.47
CA GLY A 247 -32.18 2.69 14.89
C GLY A 247 -33.17 2.30 13.79
N GLU A 248 -32.70 1.71 12.69
CA GLU A 248 -33.55 1.24 11.59
C GLU A 248 -33.86 -0.26 11.69
N ALA A 249 -35.04 -0.65 11.18
CA ALA A 249 -35.42 -2.05 11.07
C ALA A 249 -34.54 -2.77 10.04
N VAL A 250 -34.11 -4.00 10.37
CA VAL A 250 -33.32 -4.83 9.46
C VAL A 250 -34.23 -5.39 8.35
N PRO A 251 -33.98 -5.09 7.06
CA PRO A 251 -34.89 -5.45 5.96
C PRO A 251 -34.62 -6.85 5.37
N PHE A 252 -34.10 -7.77 6.18
CA PHE A 252 -33.76 -9.14 5.81
C PHE A 252 -33.73 -10.03 7.05
N GLU A 253 -33.76 -11.34 6.83
CA GLU A 253 -33.61 -12.33 7.91
C GLU A 253 -32.19 -12.30 8.46
N GLU A 254 -32.07 -12.18 9.78
CA GLU A 254 -30.77 -12.19 10.43
C GLU A 254 -30.19 -13.61 10.47
N PRO A 255 -28.89 -13.77 10.19
CA PRO A 255 -28.23 -15.07 10.27
C PRO A 255 -28.15 -15.55 11.72
N THR A 256 -28.23 -16.86 11.93
CA THR A 256 -28.01 -17.47 13.24
C THR A 256 -26.54 -17.35 13.66
N GLU A 257 -26.27 -17.34 14.96
CA GLU A 257 -24.88 -17.28 15.45
C GLU A 257 -24.02 -18.45 14.94
N ALA A 258 -24.61 -19.64 14.82
CA ALA A 258 -23.94 -20.83 14.31
C ALA A 258 -23.48 -20.65 12.85
N SER A 259 -24.31 -20.06 11.98
CA SER A 259 -23.94 -19.85 10.57
C SER A 259 -22.88 -18.76 10.40
N VAL A 260 -22.89 -17.75 11.28
CA VAL A 260 -21.83 -16.73 11.33
C VAL A 260 -20.49 -17.35 11.73
N GLU A 261 -20.47 -18.18 12.77
CA GLU A 261 -19.23 -18.84 13.22
C GLU A 261 -18.70 -19.82 12.17
N GLU A 262 -19.57 -20.61 11.52
CA GLU A 262 -19.18 -21.50 10.42
C GLU A 262 -18.53 -20.71 9.27
N GLU A 263 -19.10 -19.56 8.88
CA GLU A 263 -18.55 -18.70 7.84
C GLU A 263 -17.20 -18.09 8.24
N ILE A 264 -17.02 -17.69 9.52
CA ILE A 264 -15.73 -17.23 10.05
C ILE A 264 -14.67 -18.33 9.92
N GLN A 265 -15.00 -19.57 10.30
CA GLN A 265 -14.07 -20.70 10.19
C GLN A 265 -13.74 -21.03 8.73
N ARG A 266 -14.74 -21.02 7.85
CA ARG A 266 -14.55 -21.21 6.40
C ARG A 266 -13.56 -20.19 5.82
N ARG A 267 -13.65 -18.93 6.24
CA ARG A 267 -12.73 -17.86 5.79
C ARG A 267 -11.34 -17.95 6.40
N ARG A 268 -11.21 -18.45 7.63
CA ARG A 268 -9.90 -18.72 8.25
C ARG A 268 -9.19 -19.91 7.60
N GLY A 269 -9.94 -20.91 7.11
CA GLY A 269 -9.42 -22.09 6.44
C GLY A 269 -9.13 -21.93 4.93
N LYS A 270 -9.67 -20.89 4.28
CA LYS A 270 -9.28 -20.54 2.91
C LYS A 270 -7.95 -19.78 2.94
N PRO A 271 -6.96 -20.15 2.10
CA PRO A 271 -5.81 -19.29 1.90
C PRO A 271 -6.34 -17.95 1.38
N LEU A 272 -6.14 -16.87 2.13
CA LEU A 272 -6.05 -15.52 1.56
C LEU A 272 -5.16 -15.66 0.33
N LEU A 273 -5.48 -15.03 -0.81
CA LEU A 273 -4.56 -14.88 -1.94
C LEU A 273 -3.16 -14.54 -1.37
N VAL A 274 -2.31 -15.56 -1.23
CA VAL A 274 -1.18 -15.51 -0.31
C VAL A 274 -0.17 -14.57 -0.96
N ALA A 275 0.07 -13.42 -0.35
CA ALA A 275 1.33 -12.72 -0.56
C ALA A 275 2.45 -13.72 -0.24
N PRO A 276 3.48 -13.88 -1.08
CA PRO A 276 4.58 -14.76 -0.73
C PRO A 276 5.06 -14.36 0.67
N ALA A 277 5.22 -15.38 1.51
CA ALA A 277 5.84 -15.18 2.81
C ALA A 277 7.13 -14.40 2.57
N THR A 278 7.24 -13.22 3.17
CA THR A 278 8.55 -12.65 3.47
C THR A 278 9.19 -13.64 4.44
N GLU A 279 9.91 -14.62 3.89
CA GLU A 279 10.97 -15.30 4.61
C GLU A 279 12.09 -14.29 4.86
N ALA A 280 12.73 -14.47 6.01
CA ALA A 280 13.52 -13.53 6.78
C ALA A 280 14.66 -12.82 6.04
#